data_AF-A0A1G6LEU6-F1
#
_entry.id   AF-A0A1G6LEU6-F1
#
_cell.length_a   1.000
_cell.length_b   1.000
_cell.length_c   1.000
_cell.angle_alpha   90.00
_cell.angle_beta   90.00
_cell.angle_gamma   90.00
#
_symmetry.space_group_name_H-M   'P 1'
#
loop_
_entity.id
_entity.type
_entity.pdbx_description
1 polymer ?
#
loop_
_entity_poly.entity_id
_entity_poly.type
_entity_poly.pdbx_seq_one_letter_code
_entity_poly.pdbx_strand_id
1 'polypeptide(L)'
;MRNWKMMMMVLCLALCLPGLFDMAEAKGSKDMVKEKTAYVTRCSYVSSGSSTGGHERIELTRLSDTEASYKISSKDWHSSPERVLEKKVSANVFKEMEALGREYKIFKWKVFRKSELFALDAATVSLSVSYKDPTNGAGWTLTMRSDDELNDKQSEYYHKLLDLLYGAEGR
;
A
#
# COMPACT_ATOMS: atom_id res chain seq x y z
N MET A 1 -43.82 -24.88 -48.36
CA MET A 1 -42.82 -25.03 -47.29
C MET A 1 -41.45 -24.73 -47.84
N ARG A 2 -40.65 -23.99 -47.05
CA ARG A 2 -39.18 -24.09 -47.01
C ARG A 2 -38.44 -23.42 -48.18
N ASN A 3 -38.26 -22.10 -48.08
CA ASN A 3 -36.95 -21.42 -48.24
C ASN A 3 -37.08 -19.88 -48.16
N TRP A 4 -37.79 -19.36 -47.14
CA TRP A 4 -37.80 -17.91 -46.85
C TRP A 4 -37.35 -17.57 -45.41
N LYS A 5 -36.99 -18.58 -44.61
CA LYS A 5 -36.56 -18.41 -43.22
C LYS A 5 -35.04 -18.20 -43.05
N MET A 6 -34.25 -18.23 -44.13
CA MET A 6 -32.79 -18.14 -44.03
C MET A 6 -32.19 -16.76 -44.33
N MET A 7 -32.96 -15.82 -44.91
CA MET A 7 -32.46 -14.46 -45.21
C MET A 7 -32.77 -13.40 -44.15
N MET A 8 -33.49 -13.76 -43.09
CA MET A 8 -33.84 -12.89 -41.95
C MET A 8 -33.05 -13.25 -40.66
N MET A 9 -31.97 -14.02 -40.78
CA MET A 9 -31.08 -14.38 -39.67
C MET A 9 -29.72 -13.66 -39.71
N VAL A 10 -29.48 -12.83 -40.74
CA VAL A 10 -28.19 -12.13 -40.95
C VAL A 10 -28.26 -10.64 -40.62
N LEU A 11 -29.44 -10.06 -40.35
CA LEU A 11 -29.57 -8.63 -40.04
C LEU A 11 -30.01 -8.25 -38.61
N CYS A 12 -30.33 -9.21 -37.73
CA CYS A 12 -30.74 -8.91 -36.35
C CYS A 12 -29.76 -9.40 -35.26
N LEU A 13 -28.62 -9.99 -35.63
CA LEU A 13 -27.61 -10.50 -34.69
C LEU A 13 -26.32 -9.67 -34.62
N ALA A 14 -26.28 -8.52 -35.32
CA ALA A 14 -25.12 -7.62 -35.33
C ALA A 14 -25.32 -6.30 -34.55
N LEU A 15 -26.45 -6.10 -33.86
CA LEU A 15 -26.75 -4.84 -33.15
C LEU A 15 -27.26 -5.01 -31.71
N CYS A 16 -27.25 -6.22 -31.15
CA CYS A 16 -27.62 -6.45 -29.75
C CYS A 16 -26.59 -7.37 -29.09
N LEU A 17 -25.50 -6.78 -28.58
CA LEU A 17 -24.80 -7.11 -27.32
C LEU A 17 -23.46 -6.36 -27.29
N PRO A 18 -23.44 -5.08 -26.84
CA PRO A 18 -22.20 -4.51 -26.34
C PRO A 18 -21.72 -5.37 -25.17
N GLY A 19 -20.40 -5.62 -25.14
CA GLY A 19 -19.73 -6.57 -24.25
C GLY A 19 -20.08 -6.39 -22.78
N LEU A 20 -21.04 -7.18 -22.33
CA LEU A 20 -21.14 -7.68 -20.98
C LEU A 20 -20.44 -9.03 -21.00
N PHE A 21 -19.21 -9.10 -20.50
CA PHE A 21 -18.81 -10.05 -19.46
C PHE A 21 -17.47 -9.58 -18.89
N ASP A 22 -17.50 -9.40 -17.58
CA ASP A 22 -16.45 -9.02 -16.64
C ASP A 22 -15.93 -7.57 -16.63
N MET A 23 -16.91 -6.65 -16.56
CA MET A 23 -16.89 -5.75 -15.41
C MET A 23 -17.08 -6.58 -14.13
N ALA A 24 -15.98 -6.88 -13.44
CA ALA A 24 -16.02 -6.95 -12.00
C ALA A 24 -16.30 -5.53 -11.50
N GLU A 25 -17.58 -5.29 -11.31
CA GLU A 25 -18.21 -4.19 -10.61
C GLU A 25 -17.51 -3.99 -9.25
N ALA A 26 -16.55 -3.07 -9.19
CA ALA A 26 -16.25 -2.39 -7.94
C ALA A 26 -17.44 -1.46 -7.65
N LYS A 27 -18.52 -2.04 -7.12
CA LYS A 27 -19.56 -1.32 -6.38
C LYS A 27 -18.85 -0.53 -5.28
N GLY A 28 -18.70 0.78 -5.50
CA GLY A 28 -18.00 1.66 -4.56
C GLY A 28 -17.71 3.07 -5.05
N SER A 29 -18.52 3.62 -5.95
CA SER A 29 -18.52 5.07 -6.23
C SER A 29 -19.15 5.81 -5.03
N LYS A 30 -18.35 6.06 -3.99
CA LYS A 30 -18.54 7.19 -3.05
C LYS A 30 -17.31 7.49 -2.17
N ASP A 31 -16.43 6.52 -1.92
CA ASP A 31 -15.34 6.68 -0.94
C ASP A 31 -13.96 6.24 -1.45
N MET A 32 -13.57 6.65 -2.66
CA MET A 32 -12.18 6.48 -3.11
C MET A 32 -11.34 7.66 -2.66
N VAL A 33 -10.17 7.38 -2.08
CA VAL A 33 -9.17 8.40 -1.72
C VAL A 33 -8.75 9.16 -2.97
N LYS A 34 -8.96 10.48 -3.00
CA LYS A 34 -8.52 11.32 -4.12
C LYS A 34 -7.03 11.63 -3.98
N GLU A 35 -6.23 11.16 -4.94
CA GLU A 35 -4.76 11.33 -5.00
C GLU A 35 -4.28 12.76 -4.69
N LYS A 36 -5.01 13.77 -5.19
CA LYS A 36 -4.62 15.18 -5.03
C LYS A 36 -4.78 15.72 -3.61
N THR A 37 -5.70 15.14 -2.83
CA THR A 37 -6.06 15.62 -1.48
C THR A 37 -5.69 14.64 -0.38
N ALA A 38 -5.24 13.42 -0.74
CA ALA A 38 -4.81 12.41 0.20
C ALA A 38 -3.62 12.89 1.05
N TYR A 39 -3.72 12.71 2.36
CA TYR A 39 -2.62 12.94 3.30
C TYR A 39 -2.25 11.66 4.02
N VAL A 40 -0.97 11.52 4.39
CA VAL A 40 -0.48 10.34 5.10
C VAL A 40 -0.79 10.46 6.58
N THR A 41 -1.42 9.44 7.14
CA THR A 41 -1.76 9.34 8.57
C THR A 41 -0.80 8.44 9.34
N ARG A 42 -0.22 7.44 8.68
CA ARG A 42 0.67 6.46 9.31
C ARG A 42 1.65 5.89 8.30
N CYS A 43 2.88 5.65 8.73
CA CYS A 43 3.83 4.78 8.06
C CYS A 43 4.40 3.79 9.09
N SER A 44 4.47 2.51 8.75
CA SER A 44 4.95 1.48 9.65
C SER A 44 5.81 0.45 8.95
N TYR A 45 6.94 0.13 9.56
CA TYR A 45 7.82 -0.97 9.20
C TYR A 45 7.73 -2.07 10.25
N VAL A 46 7.67 -3.31 9.80
CA VAL A 46 7.75 -4.50 10.67
C VAL A 46 8.67 -5.50 10.01
N SER A 47 9.62 -6.02 10.79
CA SER A 47 10.47 -7.16 10.47
C SER A 47 10.39 -8.16 11.61
N SER A 48 10.05 -9.42 11.32
CA SER A 48 9.91 -10.46 12.35
C SER A 48 9.95 -11.86 11.74
N GLY A 49 10.23 -12.87 12.57
CA GLY A 49 10.15 -14.27 12.15
C GLY A 49 11.42 -14.82 11.51
N SER A 50 12.56 -14.15 11.69
CA SER A 50 13.87 -14.74 11.40
C SER A 50 14.19 -15.90 12.36
N SER A 51 15.19 -16.70 12.01
CA SER A 51 15.73 -17.79 12.85
C SER A 51 16.19 -17.33 14.25
N THR A 52 16.50 -16.05 14.42
CA THR A 52 16.89 -15.46 15.71
C THR A 52 15.71 -15.22 16.66
N GLY A 53 14.48 -15.25 16.10
CA GLY A 53 13.26 -14.81 16.77
C GLY A 53 13.27 -13.35 17.22
N GLY A 54 14.19 -12.55 16.65
CA GLY A 54 14.22 -11.11 16.81
C GLY A 54 13.13 -10.40 16.01
N HIS A 55 12.90 -9.13 16.31
CA HIS A 55 11.98 -8.27 15.57
C HIS A 55 12.42 -6.81 15.59
N GLU A 56 11.96 -6.07 14.61
CA GLU A 56 12.00 -4.61 14.58
C GLU A 56 10.64 -4.09 14.13
N ARG A 57 10.13 -3.09 14.83
CA ARG A 57 8.89 -2.39 14.51
C ARG A 57 9.14 -0.91 14.59
N ILE A 58 8.83 -0.18 13.54
CA ILE A 58 8.88 1.28 13.50
C ILE A 58 7.51 1.76 13.11
N GLU A 59 6.98 2.71 13.84
CA GLU A 59 5.69 3.32 13.59
C GLU A 59 5.81 4.83 13.69
N LEU A 60 5.39 5.50 12.62
CA LEU A 60 5.26 6.93 12.54
C LEU A 60 3.79 7.26 12.31
N THR A 61 3.14 7.88 13.29
CA THR A 61 1.71 8.17 13.30
C THR A 61 1.46 9.67 13.40
N ARG A 62 0.66 10.24 12.50
CA ARG A 62 0.31 11.65 12.50
C ARG A 62 -0.61 11.94 13.69
N LEU A 63 -0.23 12.92 14.51
CA LEU A 63 -1.07 13.44 15.59
C LEU A 63 -1.75 14.74 15.18
N SER A 64 -1.02 15.61 14.46
CA SER A 64 -1.50 16.89 13.94
C SER A 64 -0.75 17.26 12.66
N ASP A 65 -0.99 18.47 12.13
CA ASP A 65 -0.26 18.99 10.97
C ASP A 65 1.20 19.37 11.27
N THR A 66 1.58 19.39 12.56
CA THR A 66 2.93 19.79 13.01
C THR A 66 3.63 18.70 13.81
N GLU A 67 2.89 17.81 14.48
CA GLU A 67 3.43 16.75 15.32
C GLU A 67 3.07 15.34 14.83
N ALA A 68 4.02 14.43 14.97
CA ALA A 68 3.86 13.00 14.77
C ALA A 68 4.39 12.23 16.00
N SER A 69 3.82 11.07 16.28
CA SER A 69 4.41 10.10 17.20
C SER A 69 5.33 9.17 16.41
N TYR A 70 6.59 9.09 16.81
CA TYR A 70 7.56 8.12 16.33
C TYR A 70 7.83 7.10 17.42
N LYS A 71 7.61 5.82 17.11
CA LYS A 71 7.82 4.70 18.00
C LYS A 71 8.63 3.63 17.32
N ILE A 72 9.71 3.20 17.97
CA ILE A 72 10.49 2.03 17.55
C ILE A 72 10.52 1.02 18.69
N SER A 73 10.28 -0.25 18.36
CA SER A 73 10.47 -1.38 19.25
C SER A 73 11.30 -2.45 18.56
N SER A 74 12.37 -2.89 19.21
CA SER A 74 13.29 -3.85 18.61
C SER A 74 13.86 -4.85 19.61
N LYS A 75 14.16 -6.03 19.09
CA LYS A 75 14.70 -7.16 19.83
C LYS A 75 15.64 -7.94 18.93
N ASP A 76 16.89 -8.09 19.35
CA ASP A 76 17.91 -8.74 18.51
C ASP A 76 17.76 -10.27 18.50
N TRP A 77 17.34 -10.84 19.63
CA TRP A 77 17.14 -12.28 19.82
C TRP A 77 15.88 -12.56 20.63
N HIS A 78 15.24 -13.72 20.45
CA HIS A 78 13.97 -14.04 21.14
C HIS A 78 14.04 -13.96 22.68
N SER A 79 15.22 -14.05 23.28
CA SER A 79 15.44 -13.96 24.74
C SER A 79 16.00 -12.61 25.22
N SER A 80 16.42 -11.72 24.31
CA SER A 80 16.95 -10.40 24.67
C SER A 80 15.87 -9.51 25.33
N PRO A 81 16.23 -8.47 26.09
CA PRO A 81 15.27 -7.44 26.47
C PRO A 81 14.78 -6.69 25.21
N GLU A 82 13.50 -6.29 25.20
CA GLU A 82 12.97 -5.43 24.13
C GLU A 82 13.36 -3.98 24.40
N ARG A 83 13.92 -3.32 23.39
CA ARG A 83 14.22 -1.89 23.41
C ARG A 83 13.03 -1.15 22.83
N VAL A 84 12.53 -0.15 23.55
CA VAL A 84 11.42 0.69 23.09
C VAL A 84 11.83 2.14 23.22
N LEU A 85 11.63 2.90 22.15
CA LEU A 85 11.77 4.35 22.12
C LEU A 85 10.48 4.93 21.55
N GLU A 86 9.92 5.92 22.23
CA GLU A 86 8.75 6.66 21.77
C GLU A 86 9.00 8.15 21.99
N LYS A 87 8.77 8.95 20.95
CA LYS A 87 8.95 10.40 21.01
C LYS A 87 8.07 11.12 20.00
N LYS A 88 7.89 12.42 20.23
CA LYS A 88 7.26 13.30 19.27
C LYS A 88 8.29 13.84 18.29
N VAL A 89 7.95 13.88 17.00
CA VAL A 89 8.79 14.41 15.92
C VAL A 89 7.96 15.33 15.03
N SER A 90 8.63 16.06 14.14
CA SER A 90 7.95 16.92 13.16
C SER A 90 7.09 16.10 12.20
N ALA A 91 5.85 16.54 11.95
CA ALA A 91 4.97 15.96 10.93
C ALA A 91 5.41 16.26 9.48
N ASN A 92 6.47 17.06 9.27
CA ASN A 92 6.95 17.42 7.92
C ASN A 92 7.36 16.20 7.09
N VAL A 93 7.87 15.14 7.73
CA VAL A 93 8.21 13.87 7.05
C VAL A 93 7.01 13.28 6.30
N PHE A 94 5.78 13.46 6.79
CA PHE A 94 4.60 12.98 6.08
C PHE A 94 4.35 13.74 4.78
N LYS A 95 4.68 15.03 4.71
CA LYS A 95 4.55 15.81 3.46
C LYS A 95 5.51 15.30 2.38
N GLU A 96 6.70 14.86 2.79
CA GLU A 96 7.67 14.20 1.90
C GLU A 96 7.14 12.85 1.42
N MET A 97 6.59 12.03 2.32
CA MET A 97 5.96 10.75 1.95
C MET A 97 4.77 10.94 0.99
N GLU A 98 3.94 11.97 1.22
CA GLU A 98 2.83 12.33 0.33
C GLU A 98 3.31 12.77 -1.06
N ALA A 99 4.38 13.58 -1.11
CA ALA A 99 4.97 14.01 -2.37
C ALA A 99 5.52 12.81 -3.16
N LEU A 100 6.21 11.90 -2.46
CA LEU A 100 6.71 10.66 -3.04
C LEU A 100 5.57 9.78 -3.58
N GLY A 101 4.48 9.61 -2.82
CA GLY A 101 3.30 8.86 -3.29
C GLY A 101 2.71 9.41 -4.60
N ARG A 102 2.66 10.74 -4.73
CA ARG A 102 2.20 11.42 -5.97
C ARG A 102 3.18 11.25 -7.13
N GLU A 103 4.47 11.42 -6.88
CA GLU A 103 5.52 11.23 -7.90
C GLU A 103 5.46 9.82 -8.52
N TYR A 104 5.28 8.81 -7.66
CA TYR A 104 5.26 7.41 -8.08
C TYR A 104 3.90 6.95 -8.64
N LYS A 105 2.86 7.77 -8.46
CA LYS A 105 1.46 7.50 -8.86
C LYS A 105 0.92 6.23 -8.20
N ILE A 106 1.19 6.05 -6.92
CA ILE A 106 0.92 4.79 -6.18
C ILE A 106 -0.56 4.40 -6.15
N PHE A 107 -1.46 5.39 -6.25
CA PHE A 107 -2.92 5.16 -6.28
C PHE A 107 -3.39 4.43 -7.55
N LYS A 108 -2.52 4.32 -8.57
CA LYS A 108 -2.77 3.55 -9.79
C LYS A 108 -2.19 2.13 -9.73
N TRP A 109 -1.46 1.80 -8.69
CA TRP A 109 -0.86 0.49 -8.55
C TRP A 109 -1.93 -0.54 -8.23
N LYS A 110 -1.80 -1.71 -8.86
CA LYS A 110 -2.61 -2.88 -8.53
C LYS A 110 -2.00 -3.58 -7.32
N VAL A 111 -2.75 -4.52 -6.76
CA VAL A 111 -2.23 -5.45 -5.76
C VAL A 111 -0.99 -6.15 -6.32
N PHE A 112 0.06 -6.24 -5.51
CA PHE A 112 1.31 -6.88 -5.90
C PHE A 112 1.11 -8.39 -5.99
N ARG A 113 1.75 -9.01 -7.00
CA ARG A 113 1.79 -10.46 -7.09
C ARG A 113 2.66 -11.00 -5.96
N LYS A 114 2.27 -12.13 -5.39
CA LYS A 114 3.09 -12.84 -4.40
C LYS A 114 4.12 -13.73 -5.06
N SER A 115 5.34 -13.68 -4.57
CA SER A 115 6.39 -14.62 -4.91
C SER A 115 6.02 -16.01 -4.39
N GLU A 116 6.28 -17.04 -5.19
CA GLU A 116 6.17 -18.44 -4.77
C GLU A 116 7.40 -18.89 -3.96
N LEU A 117 8.47 -18.09 -3.98
CA LEU A 117 9.68 -18.32 -3.20
C LEU A 117 9.52 -17.73 -1.81
N PHE A 118 9.65 -18.57 -0.79
CA PHE A 118 9.71 -18.19 0.61
C PHE A 118 11.04 -18.67 1.21
N ALA A 119 11.80 -17.75 1.81
CA ALA A 119 12.97 -18.10 2.60
C ALA A 119 12.51 -18.37 4.04
N LEU A 120 12.69 -19.60 4.51
CA LEU A 120 12.22 -20.05 5.84
C LEU A 120 13.02 -19.42 7.00
N ASP A 121 14.23 -18.97 6.74
CA ASP A 121 15.16 -18.39 7.70
C ASP A 121 15.16 -16.86 7.69
N ALA A 122 14.66 -16.24 6.62
CA ALA A 122 14.57 -14.80 6.48
C ALA A 122 13.40 -14.21 7.29
N ALA A 123 13.61 -13.01 7.80
CA ALA A 123 12.52 -12.26 8.42
C ALA A 123 11.44 -11.95 7.38
N THR A 124 10.17 -12.10 7.80
CA THR A 124 9.07 -11.49 7.07
C THR A 124 9.07 -9.99 7.34
N VAL A 125 9.14 -9.21 6.25
CA VAL A 125 9.18 -7.75 6.32
C VAL A 125 7.91 -7.16 5.70
N SER A 126 7.40 -6.10 6.29
CA SER A 126 6.33 -5.29 5.69
C SER A 126 6.56 -3.80 5.94
N LEU A 127 6.32 -3.00 4.92
CA LEU A 127 6.26 -1.55 4.97
C LEU A 127 4.87 -1.10 4.52
N SER A 128 4.14 -0.45 5.41
CA SER A 128 2.79 0.05 5.16
C SER A 128 2.75 1.57 5.25
N VAL A 129 1.96 2.19 4.39
CA VAL A 129 1.64 3.62 4.45
C VAL A 129 0.14 3.82 4.27
N SER A 130 -0.47 4.49 5.25
CA SER A 130 -1.90 4.76 5.30
C SER A 130 -2.19 6.19 4.89
N TYR A 131 -3.15 6.34 4.00
CA TYR A 131 -3.65 7.60 3.47
C TYR A 131 -5.09 7.82 3.90
N LYS A 132 -5.47 9.08 4.05
CA LYS A 132 -6.85 9.49 4.29
C LYS A 132 -7.24 10.64 3.39
N ASP A 133 -8.48 10.64 2.93
CA ASP A 133 -9.07 11.76 2.20
C ASP A 133 -9.69 12.74 3.20
N PRO A 134 -9.34 14.04 3.14
CA PRO A 134 -9.84 15.04 4.08
C PRO A 134 -11.32 15.38 3.84
N THR A 135 -11.87 15.10 2.66
CA THR A 135 -13.22 15.53 2.25
C THR A 135 -14.32 14.56 2.64
N ASN A 136 -14.07 13.25 2.55
CA ASN A 136 -15.03 12.21 2.92
C ASN A 136 -14.52 11.27 4.02
N GLY A 137 -13.27 11.42 4.46
CA GLY A 137 -12.68 10.57 5.50
C GLY A 137 -12.31 9.17 5.04
N ALA A 138 -12.45 8.85 3.76
CA ALA A 138 -12.07 7.57 3.19
C ALA A 138 -10.60 7.26 3.46
N GLY A 139 -10.30 6.01 3.83
CA GLY A 139 -8.94 5.55 4.13
C GLY A 139 -8.47 4.49 3.15
N TRP A 140 -7.18 4.50 2.83
CA TRP A 140 -6.54 3.47 2.02
C TRP A 140 -5.12 3.21 2.56
N THR A 141 -4.67 1.96 2.53
CA THR A 141 -3.31 1.59 2.97
C THR A 141 -2.62 0.81 1.88
N LEU A 142 -1.44 1.29 1.47
CA LEU A 142 -0.50 0.52 0.67
C LEU A 142 0.36 -0.32 1.62
N THR A 143 0.51 -1.60 1.34
CA THR A 143 1.41 -2.48 2.08
C THR A 143 2.29 -3.22 1.08
N MET A 144 3.60 -3.07 1.24
CA MET A 144 4.64 -3.79 0.48
C MET A 144 5.32 -4.76 1.43
N ARG A 145 5.41 -6.02 1.06
CA ARG A 145 5.93 -7.11 1.88
C ARG A 145 7.13 -7.79 1.21
N SER A 146 7.91 -8.50 2.01
CA SER A 146 9.06 -9.29 1.52
C SER A 146 8.67 -10.39 0.52
N ASP A 147 7.41 -10.81 0.52
CA ASP A 147 6.85 -11.79 -0.41
C ASP A 147 6.16 -11.15 -1.63
N ASP A 148 6.20 -9.82 -1.79
CA ASP A 148 5.66 -9.14 -2.98
C ASP A 148 6.70 -9.07 -4.12
N GLU A 149 6.26 -9.39 -5.34
CA GLU A 149 7.02 -9.18 -6.58
C GLU A 149 6.92 -7.70 -6.98
N LEU A 150 7.86 -6.89 -6.48
CA LEU A 150 7.96 -5.47 -6.82
C LEU A 150 8.80 -5.27 -8.08
N ASN A 151 8.33 -4.42 -9.01
CA ASN A 151 9.17 -3.93 -10.10
C ASN A 151 10.16 -2.85 -9.61
N ASP A 152 11.13 -2.49 -10.45
CA ASP A 152 12.19 -1.52 -10.10
C ASP A 152 11.65 -0.21 -9.51
N LYS A 153 10.57 0.33 -10.10
CA LYS A 153 9.96 1.57 -9.63
C LYS A 153 9.30 1.40 -8.25
N GLN A 154 8.68 0.26 -7.99
CA GLN A 154 8.05 -0.05 -6.71
C GLN A 154 9.12 -0.30 -5.62
N SER A 155 10.20 -0.99 -5.97
CA SER A 155 11.36 -1.20 -5.11
C SER A 155 12.05 0.13 -4.75
N GLU A 156 12.24 1.02 -5.73
CA GLU A 156 12.79 2.36 -5.48
C GLU A 156 11.91 3.16 -4.51
N TYR A 157 10.60 3.15 -4.72
CA TYR A 157 9.64 3.79 -3.81
C TYR A 157 9.71 3.20 -2.40
N TYR A 158 9.78 1.87 -2.28
CA TYR A 158 9.93 1.17 -1.01
C TYR A 158 11.16 1.68 -0.25
N HIS A 159 12.32 1.73 -0.89
CA HIS A 159 13.56 2.19 -0.25
C HIS A 159 13.49 3.66 0.16
N LYS A 160 13.00 4.55 -0.71
CA LYS A 160 12.82 5.97 -0.39
C LYS A 160 11.86 6.20 0.78
N LEU A 161 10.77 5.43 0.85
CA LEU A 161 9.81 5.51 1.95
C LEU A 161 10.43 5.00 3.26
N LEU A 162 11.21 3.93 3.20
CA LEU A 162 11.93 3.37 4.34
C LEU A 162 12.98 4.34 4.88
N ASP A 163 13.75 4.99 4.00
CA ASP A 163 14.73 6.02 4.37
C ASP A 163 14.08 7.21 5.09
N LEU A 164 12.91 7.65 4.60
CA LEU A 164 12.13 8.69 5.28
C LEU A 164 11.65 8.24 6.66
N LEU A 165 11.26 6.98 6.81
CA LEU A 165 10.79 6.44 8.09
C LEU A 165 11.92 6.34 9.11
N TYR A 166 13.08 5.78 8.76
CA TYR A 166 14.25 5.75 9.65
C TYR A 166 14.79 7.15 9.93
N GLY A 167 14.78 8.03 8.92
CA GLY A 167 15.22 9.42 9.05
C GLY A 167 14.29 10.30 9.89
N ALA A 168 13.05 9.88 10.14
CA ALA A 168 12.09 10.64 10.96
C ALA A 168 12.56 10.78 12.41
N GLU A 169 13.38 9.85 12.90
CA GLU A 169 13.90 9.87 14.26
C GLU A 169 14.76 11.12 14.53
N GLY A 170 15.54 11.58 13.55
CA GLY A 170 16.52 12.66 13.72
C GLY A 170 16.00 14.07 13.40
N ARG A 171 14.69 14.24 13.19
CA ARG A 171 14.06 15.47 12.67
C ARG A 171 13.07 16.12 13.63
#